data_AF-A0A426RI81-F1
#
_entry.id   AF-A0A426RI81-F1
#
_cell.length_a   1.000
_cell.length_b   1.000
_cell.length_c   1.000
_cell.angle_alpha   90.00
_cell.angle_beta   90.00
_cell.angle_gamma   90.00
#
_symmetry.space_group_name_H-M   'P 1'
#
loop_
_entity.id
_entity.type
_entity.pdbx_description
1 polymer ?
#
loop_
_entity_poly.entity_id
_entity_poly.type
_entity_poly.pdbx_seq_one_letter_code
_entity_poly.pdbx_strand_id
1 'polypeptide(L)'
;MSKKSEIKKNIRFYKKEMEKWELRIFISLILIFLGITGFCFFYLKANNWNIISLQINTVELSKLGILTPFIFCLSFSAKQFNYYKRQLDLYKLKKVELEYKTCYNKELS
;
A
#
# COMPACT_ATOMS: atom_id res chain seq x y z
N MET A 1 32.18 0.97 -14.76
CA MET A 1 31.01 0.09 -15.02
C MET A 1 30.16 -0.25 -13.79
N SER A 2 30.69 -0.32 -12.55
CA SER A 2 29.91 -0.81 -11.38
C SER A 2 28.72 0.06 -10.94
N LYS A 3 28.78 1.39 -11.08
CA LYS A 3 27.67 2.27 -10.65
C LYS A 3 26.36 2.09 -11.46
N LYS A 4 26.44 1.79 -12.77
CA LYS A 4 25.23 1.54 -13.60
C LYS A 4 24.54 0.22 -13.22
N SER A 5 25.32 -0.83 -12.94
CA SER A 5 24.75 -2.12 -12.56
C SER A 5 24.09 -2.06 -11.17
N GLU A 6 24.69 -1.31 -10.24
CA GLU A 6 24.14 -1.10 -8.90
C GLU A 6 22.80 -0.34 -8.92
N ILE A 7 22.71 0.77 -9.69
CA ILE A 7 21.45 1.51 -9.86
C ILE A 7 20.36 0.62 -10.46
N LYS A 8 20.69 -0.18 -11.48
CA LYS A 8 19.73 -1.11 -12.10
C LYS A 8 19.27 -2.19 -11.12
N LYS A 9 20.15 -2.70 -10.26
CA LYS A 9 19.83 -3.67 -9.21
C LYS A 9 18.88 -3.05 -8.18
N ASN A 10 19.15 -1.82 -7.73
CA ASN A 10 18.34 -1.12 -6.75
C ASN A 10 16.93 -0.79 -7.29
N ILE A 11 16.81 -0.35 -8.54
CA ILE A 11 15.51 -0.15 -9.20
C ILE A 11 14.67 -1.44 -9.20
N ARG A 12 15.27 -2.57 -9.56
CA ARG A 12 14.57 -3.87 -9.55
C ARG A 12 14.15 -4.28 -8.14
N PHE A 13 15.01 -4.04 -7.15
CA PHE A 13 14.70 -4.32 -5.76
C PHE A 13 13.50 -3.50 -5.27
N TYR A 14 13.53 -2.18 -5.44
CA TYR A 14 12.44 -1.31 -4.99
C TYR A 14 11.12 -1.58 -5.71
N LYS A 15 11.17 -1.92 -7.00
CA LYS A 15 9.97 -2.35 -7.74
C LYS A 15 9.34 -3.61 -7.11
N LYS A 16 10.15 -4.63 -6.83
CA LYS A 16 9.66 -5.86 -6.18
C LYS A 16 9.11 -5.61 -4.78
N GLU A 17 9.75 -4.74 -3.98
CA GLU A 17 9.23 -4.39 -2.67
C GLU A 17 7.91 -3.64 -2.77
N MET A 18 7.76 -2.70 -3.72
CA MET A 18 6.48 -2.03 -3.95
C MET A 18 5.35 -3.02 -4.28
N GLU A 19 5.58 -3.99 -5.17
CA GLU A 19 4.60 -5.02 -5.52
C GLU A 19 4.15 -5.83 -4.28
N LYS A 20 5.08 -6.14 -3.37
CA LYS A 20 4.73 -6.81 -2.10
C LYS A 20 3.86 -5.94 -1.20
N TRP A 21 4.16 -4.65 -1.08
CA TRP A 21 3.38 -3.73 -0.25
C TRP A 21 2.00 -3.45 -0.84
N GLU A 22 1.90 -3.36 -2.16
CA GLU A 22 0.63 -3.26 -2.88
C GLU A 22 -0.27 -4.47 -2.59
N LEU A 23 0.28 -5.69 -2.66
CA LEU A 23 -0.46 -6.90 -2.29
C LEU A 23 -0.93 -6.85 -0.82
N ARG A 24 -0.09 -6.39 0.11
CA ARG A 24 -0.47 -6.25 1.54
C ARG A 24 -1.58 -5.23 1.75
N ILE A 25 -1.55 -4.11 1.03
CA ILE A 25 -2.62 -3.10 1.03
C ILE A 25 -3.91 -3.74 0.54
N PHE A 26 -3.86 -4.44 -0.60
CA PHE A 26 -5.03 -5.09 -1.18
C PHE A 26 -5.65 -6.13 -0.23
N ILE A 27 -4.82 -6.99 0.37
CA ILE A 27 -5.27 -7.98 1.37
C ILE A 27 -5.90 -7.26 2.58
N SER A 28 -5.29 -6.18 3.07
CA SER A 28 -5.82 -5.43 4.21
C SER A 28 -7.19 -4.81 3.90
N LEU A 29 -7.38 -4.28 2.68
CA LEU A 29 -8.68 -3.76 2.23
C LEU A 29 -9.75 -4.85 2.17
N ILE A 30 -9.41 -6.04 1.63
CA ILE A 30 -10.33 -7.18 1.60
C ILE A 30 -10.75 -7.58 3.02
N LEU A 31 -9.80 -7.67 3.95
CA LEU A 31 -10.09 -8.04 5.34
C LEU A 31 -10.97 -7.02 6.05
N ILE A 32 -10.73 -5.72 5.83
CA ILE A 32 -11.60 -4.65 6.35
C ILE A 32 -13.01 -4.79 5.77
N PHE A 33 -13.14 -4.97 4.46
CA PHE A 33 -14.43 -5.12 3.80
C PHE A 33 -15.20 -6.36 4.30
N LEU A 34 -14.53 -7.50 4.45
CA LEU A 34 -15.11 -8.71 5.01
C LEU A 34 -15.54 -8.51 6.47
N GLY A 35 -14.73 -7.82 7.27
CA GLY A 35 -15.07 -7.52 8.65
C GLY A 35 -16.29 -6.60 8.79
N ILE A 36 -16.40 -5.57 7.95
CA ILE A 36 -17.59 -4.70 7.90
C ILE A 36 -18.83 -5.50 7.44
N THR A 37 -18.69 -6.27 6.36
CA THR A 37 -19.80 -7.06 5.81
C THR A 37 -20.29 -8.10 6.82
N GLY A 38 -19.36 -8.81 7.47
CA GLY A 38 -19.67 -9.75 8.54
C GLY A 38 -20.38 -9.08 9.71
N PHE A 39 -19.88 -7.93 10.16
CA PHE A 39 -20.52 -7.15 11.22
C PHE A 39 -21.97 -6.77 10.84
N CYS A 40 -22.18 -6.26 9.62
CA CYS A 40 -23.52 -5.94 9.12
C CYS A 40 -24.44 -7.16 9.07
N PHE A 41 -23.95 -8.32 8.64
CA PHE A 41 -24.73 -9.57 8.62
C PHE A 41 -25.11 -10.03 10.03
N PHE A 42 -24.17 -10.00 10.98
CA PHE A 42 -24.45 -10.33 12.38
C PHE A 42 -25.47 -9.35 12.98
N TYR A 43 -25.34 -8.07 12.66
CA TYR A 43 -26.25 -7.04 13.12
C TYR A 43 -27.67 -7.22 12.57
N LEU A 44 -27.80 -7.49 11.27
CA LEU A 44 -29.07 -7.82 10.63
C LEU A 44 -29.72 -9.05 11.27
N LYS A 45 -28.93 -10.11 11.49
CA LYS A 45 -29.43 -11.33 12.13
C LYS A 45 -29.92 -11.06 13.55
N ALA A 46 -29.22 -10.24 14.33
CA ALA A 46 -29.63 -9.86 15.68
C ALA A 46 -30.97 -9.08 15.69
N ASN A 47 -31.21 -8.29 14.64
CA ASN A 47 -32.46 -7.56 14.43
C ASN A 47 -33.50 -8.34 13.60
N ASN A 48 -33.38 -9.66 13.55
CA ASN A 48 -34.32 -10.55 12.86
C ASN A 48 -34.52 -10.20 11.37
N TRP A 49 -33.44 -9.78 10.71
CA TRP A 49 -33.40 -9.32 9.32
C TRP A 49 -34.26 -8.08 9.04
N ASN A 50 -34.64 -7.31 10.08
CA ASN A 50 -35.39 -6.08 9.90
C ASN A 50 -34.46 -4.94 9.45
N ILE A 51 -34.48 -4.66 8.15
CA ILE A 51 -33.65 -3.62 7.50
C ILE A 51 -34.21 -2.22 7.76
N ILE A 52 -35.52 -2.09 8.04
CA ILE A 52 -36.22 -0.81 8.15
C ILE A 52 -35.93 -0.10 9.49
N SER A 53 -35.59 -0.87 10.53
CA SER A 53 -35.29 -0.36 11.89
C SER A 53 -33.79 -0.27 12.21
N LEU A 54 -32.93 -0.26 11.18
CA LEU A 54 -31.49 -0.41 11.32
C LEU A 54 -30.85 0.92 11.79
N GLN A 55 -31.01 1.24 13.08
CA GLN A 55 -30.35 2.38 13.71
C GLN A 55 -28.99 1.94 14.28
N ILE A 56 -27.93 2.14 13.50
CA ILE A 56 -26.57 1.89 13.95
C ILE A 56 -26.21 2.93 15.00
N ASN A 57 -26.15 2.53 16.27
CA ASN A 57 -25.75 3.42 17.36
C ASN A 57 -24.23 3.52 17.46
N THR A 58 -23.72 4.63 18.00
CA THR A 58 -22.28 4.86 18.23
C THR A 58 -21.62 3.79 19.10
N VAL A 59 -22.38 3.17 20.00
CA VAL A 59 -21.94 2.03 20.81
C VAL A 59 -21.70 0.77 19.97
N GLU A 60 -22.44 0.57 18.88
CA GLU A 60 -22.26 -0.56 17.96
C GLU A 60 -21.09 -0.32 17.02
N LEU A 61 -20.83 0.94 16.63
CA LEU A 61 -19.61 1.36 15.94
C LEU A 61 -18.35 1.10 16.77
N SER A 62 -18.40 1.20 18.11
CA SER A 62 -17.25 0.87 18.96
C SER A 62 -16.81 -0.61 18.85
N LYS A 63 -17.72 -1.51 18.45
CA LYS A 63 -17.42 -2.93 18.18
C LYS A 63 -16.64 -3.14 16.88
N LEU A 64 -16.61 -2.15 15.99
CA LEU A 64 -15.67 -2.11 14.85
C LEU A 64 -14.22 -1.87 15.29
N GLY A 65 -13.95 -1.71 16.59
CA GLY A 65 -12.59 -1.74 17.13
C GLY A 65 -11.82 -3.03 16.77
N ILE A 66 -12.52 -4.11 16.41
CA ILE A 66 -11.91 -5.32 15.85
C ILE A 66 -11.23 -5.07 14.49
N LEU A 67 -11.62 -4.01 13.77
CA LEU A 67 -11.00 -3.57 12.53
C LEU A 67 -9.71 -2.76 12.75
N THR A 68 -9.49 -2.25 13.97
CA THR A 68 -8.35 -1.37 14.29
C THR A 68 -6.99 -1.98 13.91
N PRO A 69 -6.69 -3.26 14.16
CA PRO A 69 -5.45 -3.88 13.69
C PRO A 69 -5.29 -3.85 12.16
N PHE A 70 -6.40 -4.05 11.41
CA PHE A 70 -6.37 -4.03 9.96
C PHE A 70 -6.21 -2.61 9.40
N ILE A 71 -6.85 -1.61 10.02
CA ILE A 71 -6.67 -0.19 9.68
C ILE A 71 -5.24 0.26 9.95
N PHE A 72 -4.64 -0.20 11.05
CA PHE A 72 -3.23 0.01 11.35
C PHE A 72 -2.33 -0.62 10.30
N CYS A 73 -2.55 -1.90 9.97
CA CYS A 73 -1.81 -2.61 8.92
C CYS A 73 -1.91 -1.93 7.56
N LEU A 74 -3.09 -1.44 7.19
CA LEU A 74 -3.30 -0.68 5.96
C LEU A 74 -2.49 0.61 5.97
N SER A 75 -2.60 1.39 7.05
CA SER A 75 -1.89 2.66 7.21
C SER A 75 -0.37 2.49 7.17
N PHE A 76 0.13 1.47 7.86
CA PHE A 76 1.54 1.11 7.85
C PHE A 76 2.00 0.67 6.45
N SER A 77 1.24 -0.21 5.80
CA SER A 77 1.58 -0.70 4.46
C SER A 77 1.59 0.41 3.42
N ALA A 78 0.63 1.34 3.48
CA ALA A 78 0.58 2.53 2.64
C ALA A 78 1.80 3.44 2.86
N LYS A 79 2.22 3.65 4.12
CA LYS A 79 3.45 4.40 4.43
C LYS A 79 4.68 3.73 3.83
N GLN A 80 4.82 2.42 3.97
CA GLN A 80 5.93 1.67 3.40
C GLN A 80 5.94 1.73 1.87
N PHE A 81 4.79 1.52 1.23
CA PHE A 81 4.65 1.67 -0.21
C PHE A 81 5.12 3.05 -0.71
N ASN A 82 4.66 4.12 -0.05
CA ASN A 82 5.06 5.49 -0.39
C ASN A 82 6.57 5.73 -0.20
N TYR A 83 7.16 5.16 0.85
CA TYR A 83 8.61 5.22 1.05
C TYR A 83 9.37 4.57 -0.11
N TYR A 84 8.99 3.34 -0.49
CA TYR A 84 9.65 2.62 -1.59
C TYR A 84 9.42 3.28 -2.95
N LYS A 85 8.24 3.85 -3.19
CA LYS A 85 7.94 4.66 -4.37
C LYS A 85 8.88 5.86 -4.48
N ARG A 86 9.06 6.61 -3.39
CA ARG A 86 9.97 7.75 -3.35
C ARG A 86 11.42 7.34 -3.64
N GLN A 87 11.89 6.23 -3.06
CA GLN A 87 13.22 5.71 -3.35
C GLN A 87 13.37 5.31 -4.82
N LEU A 88 12.40 4.58 -5.37
CA LEU A 88 12.41 4.17 -6.77
C LEU A 88 12.55 5.38 -7.71
N ASP A 89 11.80 6.45 -7.46
CA ASP A 89 11.83 7.66 -8.29
C ASP A 89 13.19 8.37 -8.19
N LEU A 90 13.80 8.44 -7.00
CA LEU A 90 15.17 8.94 -6.84
C LEU A 90 16.19 8.13 -7.64
N TYR A 91 16.08 6.80 -7.65
CA TYR A 91 17.01 5.96 -8.43
C TYR A 91 16.78 6.03 -9.93
N LYS A 92 15.55 6.25 -10.39
CA LYS A 92 15.26 6.55 -11.81
C LYS A 92 15.91 7.87 -12.23
N LEU A 93 15.80 8.92 -11.41
CA LEU A 93 16.45 10.20 -11.67
C LEU A 93 17.98 10.05 -11.74
N LYS A 94 18.59 9.34 -10.77
CA LYS A 94 20.03 9.04 -10.79
C LYS A 94 20.46 8.29 -12.05
N LYS A 95 19.63 7.37 -12.57
CA LYS A 95 19.90 6.63 -13.81
C LYS A 95 19.96 7.58 -15.01
N VAL A 96 18.98 8.49 -15.13
CA VAL A 96 18.92 9.49 -16.21
C VAL A 96 20.12 10.44 -16.15
N GLU A 97 20.46 10.95 -14.96
CA GLU A 97 21.60 11.86 -14.79
C GLU A 97 22.92 11.19 -15.19
N LEU A 98 23.09 9.91 -14.83
CA LEU A 98 24.28 9.15 -15.16
C LEU A 98 24.35 8.80 -16.65
N GLU A 99 23.21 8.58 -17.31
CA GLU A 99 23.12 8.42 -18.77
C GLU A 99 23.52 9.72 -19.49
N TYR A 100 22.99 10.87 -19.06
CA TYR A 100 23.34 12.19 -19.59
C TYR A 100 24.85 12.48 -19.48
N LYS A 101 25.44 12.29 -18.29
CA LYS A 101 26.90 12.44 -18.08
C LYS A 101 27.73 11.54 -18.99
N THR A 102 27.30 10.29 -19.22
CA THR A 102 28.02 9.40 -20.16
C THR A 102 27.87 9.80 -21.62
N CYS A 103 26.79 10.49 -22.00
CA CYS A 103 26.61 11.00 -23.36
C CYS A 103 27.49 12.23 -23.61
N TYR A 104 27.44 13.20 -22.70
CA TYR A 104 28.23 14.42 -22.79
C TYR A 104 29.74 14.15 -22.83
N ASN A 105 30.23 13.24 -21.99
CA ASN A 105 31.66 12.87 -22.00
C ASN A 105 32.10 12.12 -23.26
N LYS A 106 31.17 11.57 -24.06
CA LYS A 106 31.48 10.94 -25.35
C LYS A 106 31.53 11.95 -26.50
N GLU A 107 30.84 13.07 -26.38
CA GLU A 107 30.86 14.14 -27.39
C GLU A 107 32.11 15.04 -27.28
N LEU A 108 32.76 15.03 -26.11
CA LEU A 108 33.99 15.77 -25.82
C LEU A 108 35.29 14.97 -26.04
N SER A 109 35.21 13.68 -26.37
CA SER A 109 36.34 12.77 -26.62
C SER A 109 36.45 12.40 -28.08
#